data_AF-A0A8J7VL65-F1
#
_entry.id   AF-A0A8J7VL65-F1
#
_cell.length_a   1.000
_cell.length_b   1.000
_cell.length_c   1.000
_cell.angle_alpha   90.00
_cell.angle_beta   90.00
_cell.angle_gamma   90.00
#
_symmetry.space_group_name_H-M   'P 1'
#
loop_
_entity.id
_entity.type
_entity.pdbx_description
1 polymer ?
#
loop_
_entity_poly.entity_id
_entity_poly.type
_entity_poly.pdbx_seq_one_letter_code
_entity_poly.pdbx_strand_id
1 'polypeptide(L)' 'MDMNRLINMIINAFVRKFVNKAVNSSIDYASRGGKAKSELSDAERQQAQAGKDMAKRAKDLAKLSRRIGLK' A
#
# COMPACT_ATOMS: atom_id res chain seq x y z
N MET A 1 14.24 -19.68 23.86
CA MET A 1 13.55 -18.60 23.12
C MET A 1 14.24 -17.30 23.48
N ASP A 2 15.06 -16.78 22.59
CA ASP A 2 15.85 -15.59 22.89
C ASP A 2 14.95 -14.35 22.94
N MET A 3 15.03 -13.61 24.04
CA MET A 3 14.39 -12.29 24.19
C MET A 3 14.70 -11.38 22.98
N ASN A 4 15.90 -11.52 22.42
CA ASN A 4 16.31 -10.85 21.19
C ASN A 4 15.42 -11.16 19.98
N ARG A 5 14.95 -12.39 19.84
CA ARG A 5 14.06 -12.80 18.73
C ARG A 5 12.66 -12.21 18.90
N LEU A 6 12.18 -12.09 20.15
CA LEU A 6 10.92 -11.43 20.46
C LEU A 6 10.99 -9.92 20.11
N ILE A 7 12.06 -9.25 20.55
CA ILE A 7 12.27 -7.82 20.28
C ILE A 7 12.38 -7.56 18.77
N ASN A 8 13.19 -8.34 18.06
CA ASN A 8 13.34 -8.20 16.60
C ASN A 8 12.02 -8.43 15.87
N MET A 9 11.18 -9.34 16.34
CA MET A 9 9.87 -9.60 15.75
C MET A 9 8.89 -8.45 15.99
N ILE A 10 8.90 -7.84 17.18
CA ILE A 10 8.09 -6.66 17.51
C ILE A 10 8.53 -5.45 16.70
N ILE A 11 9.83 -5.16 16.65
CA ILE A 11 10.39 -4.05 15.88
C ILE A 11 10.07 -4.24 14.40
N ASN A 12 10.31 -5.44 13.84
CA ASN A 12 10.00 -5.70 12.44
C ASN A 12 8.50 -5.57 12.13
N ALA A 13 7.63 -6.03 13.03
CA ALA A 13 6.19 -5.86 12.86
C ALA A 13 5.78 -4.38 12.92
N PHE A 14 6.38 -3.60 13.82
CA PHE A 14 6.11 -2.18 13.99
C PHE A 14 6.61 -1.36 12.79
N VAL A 15 7.89 -1.51 12.43
CA VAL A 15 8.49 -0.84 11.26
C VAL A 15 7.72 -1.18 10.00
N ARG A 16 7.39 -2.46 9.78
CA ARG A 16 6.64 -2.88 8.60
C ARG A 16 5.25 -2.24 8.56
N LYS A 17 4.52 -2.18 9.68
CA LYS A 17 3.21 -1.50 9.73
C LYS A 17 3.34 0.01 9.54
N PHE A 18 4.33 0.65 10.17
CA PHE A 18 4.55 2.08 10.09
C PHE A 18 4.94 2.52 8.67
N VAL A 19 5.95 1.88 8.08
CA VAL A 19 6.40 2.16 6.71
C VAL A 19 5.28 1.91 5.71
N ASN A 20 4.55 0.79 5.82
CA ASN A 20 3.42 0.55 4.93
C ASN A 20 2.33 1.62 5.06
N LYS A 21 2.06 2.09 6.28
CA LYS A 21 1.07 3.15 6.51
C LYS A 21 1.56 4.50 5.99
N ALA A 22 2.82 4.83 6.22
CA ALA A 22 3.44 6.07 5.75
C ALA A 22 3.48 6.14 4.21
N VAL A 23 3.93 5.06 3.56
CA VAL A 23 3.97 4.96 2.09
C VAL A 23 2.56 4.97 1.49
N ASN A 24 1.61 4.24 2.07
CA ASN A 24 0.24 4.27 1.56
C ASN A 24 -0.42 5.65 1.76
N SER A 25 -0.18 6.31 2.91
CA SER A 25 -0.68 7.66 3.15
C SER A 25 -0.03 8.69 2.24
N SER A 26 1.28 8.58 1.95
CA SER A 26 1.96 9.51 1.04
C SER A 26 1.50 9.33 -0.41
N ILE A 27 1.29 8.08 -0.85
CA ILE A 27 0.76 7.80 -2.19
C ILE A 27 -0.71 8.23 -2.30
N ASP A 28 -1.56 7.93 -1.31
CA ASP A 28 -2.96 8.39 -1.32
C ASP A 28 -2.97 9.94 -1.33
N TYR A 29 -2.17 10.60 -0.48
CA TYR A 29 -2.06 12.06 -0.44
C TYR A 29 -1.56 12.67 -1.76
N ALA A 30 -0.52 12.10 -2.36
CA ALA A 30 0.03 12.55 -3.64
C ALA A 30 -0.94 12.33 -4.80
N SER A 31 -1.59 11.15 -4.86
CA SER A 31 -2.58 10.84 -5.89
C SER A 31 -3.87 11.66 -5.77
N ARG A 32 -4.10 12.30 -4.62
CA ARG A 32 -5.24 13.21 -4.36
C ARG A 32 -4.88 14.68 -4.52
N GLY A 33 -3.64 15.01 -4.85
CA GLY A 33 -3.15 16.39 -4.91
C GLY A 33 -3.32 17.15 -3.58
N GLY A 34 -3.34 16.45 -2.43
CA GLY A 34 -3.52 17.04 -1.11
C GLY A 34 -4.97 17.18 -0.61
N LYS A 35 -5.99 16.77 -1.37
CA LYS A 35 -7.41 16.89 -0.96
C LYS A 35 -7.88 15.75 -0.04
N ALA A 36 -8.73 16.05 0.95
CA ALA A 36 -9.25 15.07 1.89
C ALA A 36 -10.22 14.06 1.24
N LYS A 37 -10.41 12.86 1.83
CA LYS A 37 -11.37 11.82 1.36
C LYS A 37 -12.79 12.33 1.19
N SER A 38 -13.17 13.26 2.05
CA SER A 38 -14.45 13.94 2.09
C SER A 38 -14.64 14.98 0.98
N GLU A 39 -13.57 15.51 0.39
CA GLU A 39 -13.63 16.61 -0.59
C GLU A 39 -13.49 16.15 -2.04
N LEU A 40 -13.28 14.85 -2.27
CA LEU A 40 -13.28 14.29 -3.61
C LEU A 40 -14.70 14.30 -4.17
N SER A 41 -14.87 15.06 -5.25
CA SER A 41 -16.06 15.03 -6.09
C SER A 41 -16.33 13.61 -6.58
N ASP A 42 -17.59 13.26 -6.87
CA ASP A 42 -17.97 11.93 -7.34
C ASP A 42 -17.24 11.54 -8.64
N ALA A 43 -16.88 12.52 -9.48
CA ALA A 43 -16.04 12.31 -10.65
C ALA A 43 -14.59 11.92 -10.29
N GLU A 44 -13.99 12.55 -9.27
CA GLU A 44 -12.65 12.22 -8.80
C GLU A 44 -12.63 10.87 -8.07
N ARG A 45 -13.73 10.46 -7.40
CA ARG A 45 -13.87 9.10 -6.83
C ARG A 45 -13.87 8.02 -7.91
N GLN A 46 -14.56 8.24 -9.02
CA GLN A 46 -14.61 7.29 -10.12
C GLN A 46 -13.24 7.11 -10.77
N GLN A 47 -12.49 8.20 -10.99
CA GLN A 47 -11.10 8.10 -11.44
C GLN A 47 -10.21 7.37 -10.44
N ALA A 48 -10.35 7.64 -9.14
CA ALA A 48 -9.59 6.94 -8.11
C ALA A 48 -9.95 5.44 -8.03
N GLN A 49 -11.22 5.08 -8.27
CA GLN A 49 -11.65 3.67 -8.34
C GLN A 49 -11.06 2.97 -9.58
N ALA A 50 -11.12 3.59 -10.75
CA ALA A 50 -10.49 3.07 -11.96
C ALA A 50 -8.97 2.87 -11.78
N GLY A 51 -8.30 3.84 -11.17
CA GLY A 51 -6.87 3.73 -10.83
C GLY A 51 -6.59 2.59 -9.84
N LYS A 52 -7.44 2.40 -8.83
CA LYS A 52 -7.33 1.28 -7.88
C LYS A 52 -7.52 -0.08 -8.55
N ASP A 53 -8.47 -0.21 -9.46
CA ASP A 53 -8.71 -1.47 -10.17
C ASP A 53 -7.54 -1.83 -11.08
N MET A 54 -6.97 -0.83 -11.77
CA MET A 54 -5.76 -1.02 -12.57
C MET A 54 -4.56 -1.41 -11.70
N ALA A 55 -4.34 -0.74 -10.57
CA ALA A 55 -3.29 -1.07 -9.63
C ALA A 55 -3.46 -2.47 -9.02
N LYS A 56 -4.70 -2.89 -8.75
CA LYS A 56 -5.02 -4.24 -8.25
C LYS A 56 -4.64 -5.32 -9.26
N ARG A 57 -5.01 -5.14 -10.53
CA ARG A 57 -4.62 -6.05 -11.62
C ARG A 57 -3.10 -6.12 -11.79
N ALA A 58 -2.42 -4.97 -11.77
CA ALA A 58 -0.95 -4.93 -11.83
C ALA A 58 -0.29 -5.66 -10.64
N LYS A 59 -0.84 -5.50 -9.44
CA LYS A 59 -0.38 -6.19 -8.24
C LYS A 59 -0.59 -7.70 -8.33
N ASP A 60 -1.72 -8.15 -8.87
CA ASP A 60 -2.01 -9.56 -9.06
C ASP A 60 -1.06 -10.18 -10.10
N LEU A 61 -0.80 -9.48 -11.20
CA LEU A 61 0.23 -9.87 -12.18
C LEU A 61 1.63 -9.95 -11.56
N ALA A 62 2.03 -8.94 -10.79
CA ALA A 62 3.32 -8.93 -10.10
C ALA A 62 3.43 -10.02 -9.03
N LYS A 63 2.33 -10.42 -8.42
CA LYS A 63 2.27 -11.51 -7.44
C LYS A 63 2.37 -12.86 -8.15
N LEU A 64 1.73 -12.99 -9.30
CA LEU A 64 1.82 -14.16 -10.17
C LEU A 64 3.26 -14.32 -10.68
N SER A 65 3.88 -13.26 -11.21
CA SER A 65 5.27 -13.29 -11.68
C SER A 65 6.24 -13.69 -10.58
N ARG A 66 6.07 -13.17 -9.36
CA ARG A 66 6.86 -13.57 -8.19
C ARG A 66 6.69 -15.05 -7.82
N ARG A 67 5.50 -15.61 -8.00
CA ARG A 67 5.21 -17.03 -7.69
C ARG A 67 5.74 -17.97 -8.77
N ILE A 68 5.71 -17.53 -10.03
CA ILE A 68 6.22 -18.29 -11.17
C ILE A 68 7.76 -18.18 -11.24
N GLY A 69 8.37 -17.25 -10.48
CA GLY A 69 9.82 -17.06 -10.47
C GLY A 69 10.33 -16.25 -11.67
N LEU A 70 9.45 -15.47 -12.32
CA LEU A 70 9.78 -14.54 -13.41
C LEU A 70 10.50 -13.28 -12.89
N LYS A 71 11.47 -13.43 -11.99
CA LYS A 71 12.20 -12.33 -11.37
C LYS A 71 13.67 -12.39 -11.73
#